data_AF-A0A7C4EJR8-F1
#
_entry.id   AF-A0A7C4EJR8-F1
#
_cell.length_a   1.000
_cell.length_b   1.000
_cell.length_c   1.000
_cell.angle_alpha   90.00
_cell.angle_beta   90.00
_cell.angle_gamma   90.00
#
_symmetry.space_group_name_H-M   'P 1'
#
loop_
_entity.id
_entity.type
_entity.pdbx_description
1 polymer ?
#
loop_
_entity_poly.entity_id
_entity_poly.type
_entity_poly.pdbx_seq_one_letter_code
_entity_poly.pdbx_strand_id
1 'polypeptide(L)'
;MPHAWRYPALTFPAGVLAVLLVMALAALARPELFHLVTELACVALGACTFLILFVTRSTIQNTMLYVIGAAFLASAVLNLMHVSTATGLWSGSHAQELPERLWLASRGVLAVSALVAPVLCRRRLGLGAVSLGVVFL
;
A
#
# COMPACT_ATOMS: atom_id res chain seq x y z
N MET A 1 18.59 -9.87 38.09
CA MET A 1 19.20 -9.77 36.75
C MET A 1 18.26 -9.01 35.81
N PRO A 2 18.41 -7.68 35.60
CA PRO A 2 17.58 -6.95 34.65
C PRO A 2 18.30 -6.85 33.30
N HIS A 3 17.89 -7.66 32.32
CA HIS A 3 18.36 -7.59 30.94
C HIS A 3 17.52 -6.53 30.21
N ALA A 4 18.23 -5.45 29.89
CA ALA A 4 17.74 -4.23 29.31
C ALA A 4 17.32 -4.41 27.84
N TRP A 5 16.01 -4.42 27.56
CA TRP A 5 15.46 -4.05 26.25
C TRP A 5 15.59 -2.53 26.01
N ARG A 6 16.80 -1.99 26.18
CA ARG A 6 17.14 -0.60 25.88
C ARG A 6 17.69 -0.56 24.47
N TYR A 7 16.83 -0.69 23.47
CA TYR A 7 17.17 -0.13 22.17
C TYR A 7 17.36 1.37 22.41
N PRO A 8 18.54 1.96 22.12
CA PRO A 8 18.68 3.40 22.23
C PRO A 8 17.64 4.01 21.29
N ALA A 9 16.93 5.06 21.72
CA ALA A 9 15.87 5.69 20.91
C ALA A 9 16.30 6.10 19.49
N LEU A 10 17.62 6.10 19.23
CA LEU A 10 18.28 6.39 17.97
C LEU A 10 18.39 5.19 17.01
N THR A 11 18.30 3.93 17.44
CA THR A 11 18.50 2.77 16.53
C THR A 11 17.37 2.61 15.51
N PHE A 12 16.12 2.81 15.93
CA PHE A 12 14.98 2.74 15.04
C PHE A 12 15.02 3.82 13.93
N PRO A 13 15.14 5.13 14.25
CA PRO A 13 15.22 6.15 13.21
C PRO A 13 16.48 6.01 12.34
N ALA A 14 17.61 5.59 12.92
CA ALA A 14 18.82 5.30 12.13
C ALA A 14 18.60 4.15 11.14
N GLY A 15 17.89 3.09 11.56
CA GLY A 15 17.53 1.98 10.68
C GLY A 15 16.63 2.41 9.52
N VAL A 16 15.60 3.22 9.80
CA VAL A 16 14.73 3.79 8.76
C VAL A 16 15.54 4.64 7.78
N LEU A 17 16.40 5.53 8.28
CA LEU A 17 17.22 6.39 7.44
C LEU A 17 18.19 5.59 6.55
N ALA A 18 18.77 4.52 7.10
CA ALA A 18 19.65 3.62 6.34
C ALA A 18 18.90 2.92 5.20
N VAL A 19 17.69 2.42 5.44
CA VAL A 19 16.84 1.80 4.39
C VAL A 19 16.49 2.83 3.31
N LEU A 20 16.09 4.05 3.70
CA LEU A 20 15.77 5.11 2.77
C LEU A 20 16.98 5.51 1.91
N LEU A 21 18.17 5.60 2.50
CA LEU A 21 19.40 5.89 1.79
C LEU A 21 19.74 4.81 0.77
N VAL A 22 19.66 3.53 1.16
CA VAL A 22 19.89 2.40 0.24
C VAL A 22 18.90 2.42 -0.92
N MET A 23 17.63 2.73 -0.64
CA MET A 23 16.61 2.84 -1.69
C MET A 23 16.84 4.03 -2.62
N ALA A 24 17.25 5.18 -2.10
CA ALA A 24 17.61 6.35 -2.91
C ALA A 24 18.80 6.06 -3.83
N LEU A 25 19.84 5.38 -3.33
CA LEU A 25 20.99 4.99 -4.13
C LEU A 25 20.62 3.94 -5.19
N ALA A 26 19.75 2.99 -4.87
CA ALA A 26 19.24 2.01 -5.83
C ALA A 26 18.45 2.68 -6.96
N ALA A 27 17.62 3.69 -6.64
CA ALA A 27 16.86 4.45 -7.63
C ALA A 27 17.76 5.19 -8.64
N LEU A 28 18.92 5.69 -8.20
CA LEU A 28 19.89 6.36 -9.07
C LEU A 28 20.72 5.38 -9.90
N ALA A 29 21.07 4.22 -9.32
CA ALA A 29 21.95 3.26 -9.97
C ALA A 29 21.23 2.35 -10.98
N ARG A 30 20.01 1.89 -10.65
CA ARG A 30 19.21 0.95 -11.46
C ARG A 30 17.70 1.22 -11.27
N PRO A 31 17.12 2.17 -12.02
CA PRO A 31 15.74 2.61 -11.82
C PRO A 31 14.72 1.48 -12.03
N GLU A 32 14.99 0.53 -12.94
CA GLU A 32 14.08 -0.60 -13.22
C GLU A 32 14.02 -1.59 -12.05
N LEU A 33 15.18 -1.87 -11.42
CA LEU A 33 15.22 -2.73 -10.24
C LEU A 33 14.56 -2.06 -9.04
N PHE A 34 14.80 -0.76 -8.87
CA PHE A 34 14.13 0.01 -7.82
C PHE A 34 12.60 -0.03 -8.01
N HIS A 35 12.12 0.20 -9.23
CA HIS A 35 10.69 0.13 -9.54
C HIS A 35 10.10 -1.26 -9.27
N LEU A 36 10.78 -2.33 -9.72
CA LEU A 36 10.33 -3.71 -9.47
C LEU A 36 10.24 -4.04 -7.97
N VAL A 37 11.28 -3.69 -7.19
CA VAL A 37 11.33 -3.96 -5.75
C VAL A 37 10.24 -3.19 -5.01
N THR A 38 10.03 -1.92 -5.36
CA THR A 38 8.99 -1.09 -4.72
C THR A 38 7.59 -1.60 -5.03
N GLU A 39 7.32 -2.01 -6.28
CA GLU A 39 6.04 -2.62 -6.65
C GLU A 39 5.79 -3.95 -5.92
N LEU A 40 6.78 -4.84 -5.85
CA LEU A 40 6.64 -6.10 -5.10
C LEU A 40 6.46 -5.88 -3.59
N ALA A 41 7.12 -4.87 -3.02
CA ALA A 41 6.90 -4.46 -1.64
C ALA A 41 5.46 -3.97 -1.42
N CYS A 42 4.91 -3.17 -2.35
CA CYS A 42 3.51 -2.74 -2.30
C CYS A 42 2.53 -3.91 -2.38
N VAL A 43 2.78 -4.90 -3.25
CA VAL A 43 1.96 -6.12 -3.35
C VAL A 43 1.99 -6.90 -2.02
N ALA A 44 3.19 -7.11 -1.46
CA ALA A 44 3.35 -7.81 -0.20
C ALA A 44 2.64 -7.08 0.96
N LEU A 45 2.80 -5.77 1.06
CA LEU A 45 2.12 -4.95 2.07
C LEU A 45 0.60 -5.03 1.92
N GLY A 46 0.06 -4.89 0.70
CA GLY A 46 -1.38 -5.00 0.46
C GLY A 46 -1.95 -6.37 0.85
N ALA A 47 -1.26 -7.45 0.49
CA ALA A 47 -1.64 -8.81 0.89
C ALA A 47 -1.60 -9.00 2.42
N CYS A 48 -0.52 -8.55 3.08
CA CYS A 48 -0.39 -8.61 4.53
C CYS A 48 -1.47 -7.80 5.24
N THR A 49 -1.77 -6.58 4.79
CA THR A 49 -2.84 -5.74 5.34
C THR A 49 -4.19 -6.44 5.23
N PHE A 50 -4.52 -7.01 4.06
CA PHE A 50 -5.73 -7.80 3.91
C PHE A 50 -5.76 -8.99 4.87
N LEU A 51 -4.70 -9.78 4.95
CA LEU A 51 -4.63 -10.96 5.80
C LEU A 51 -4.84 -10.61 7.28
N ILE A 52 -4.16 -9.56 7.77
CA ILE A 52 -4.31 -9.09 9.16
C ILE A 52 -5.77 -8.69 9.42
N LEU A 53 -6.37 -7.88 8.54
CA LEU A 53 -7.75 -7.40 8.73
C LEU A 53 -8.78 -8.51 8.53
N PHE A 54 -8.52 -9.48 7.66
CA PHE A 54 -9.37 -10.64 7.44
C PHE A 54 -9.36 -11.58 8.63
N VAL A 55 -8.19 -11.86 9.20
CA VAL A 55 -8.04 -12.72 10.38
C VAL A 55 -8.68 -12.08 11.61
N THR A 56 -8.49 -10.78 11.79
CA THR A 56 -8.99 -10.05 12.97
C THR A 56 -10.44 -9.57 12.84
N ARG A 57 -11.12 -9.85 11.71
CA ARG A 57 -12.47 -9.33 11.42
C ARG A 57 -13.53 -9.68 12.46
N SER A 58 -13.44 -10.87 13.06
CA SER A 58 -14.37 -11.32 14.11
C SER A 58 -14.18 -10.56 15.43
N THR A 59 -12.96 -10.13 15.72
CA THR A 59 -12.60 -9.41 16.95
C THR A 59 -12.86 -7.92 16.83
N ILE A 60 -12.49 -7.30 15.71
CA ILE A 60 -12.54 -5.84 15.54
C ILE A 60 -13.98 -5.35 15.24
N GLN A 61 -14.84 -6.20 14.70
CA GLN A 61 -16.27 -5.93 14.40
C GLN A 61 -16.50 -4.58 13.68
N ASN A 62 -15.56 -4.18 12.82
CA ASN A 62 -15.64 -2.94 12.07
C ASN A 62 -15.63 -3.24 10.57
N THR A 63 -16.80 -3.08 9.96
CA THR A 63 -17.01 -3.32 8.52
C THR A 63 -16.14 -2.41 7.64
N MET A 64 -15.81 -1.19 8.08
CA MET A 64 -14.93 -0.27 7.34
C MET A 64 -13.54 -0.87 7.14
N LEU A 65 -12.97 -1.47 8.20
CA LEU A 65 -11.64 -2.07 8.13
C LEU A 65 -11.61 -3.30 7.22
N TYR A 66 -12.71 -4.06 7.17
CA TYR A 66 -12.83 -5.17 6.22
C TYR A 66 -12.85 -4.66 4.76
N VAL A 67 -13.62 -3.61 4.47
CA VAL A 67 -13.68 -3.00 3.13
C VAL A 67 -12.30 -2.46 2.71
N ILE A 68 -11.60 -1.76 3.61
CA ILE A 68 -10.25 -1.27 3.36
C ILE A 68 -9.28 -2.42 3.11
N GLY A 69 -9.32 -3.47 3.93
CA GLY A 69 -8.48 -4.66 3.72
C GLY A 69 -8.71 -5.31 2.36
N ALA A 70 -9.97 -5.48 1.95
CA ALA A 70 -10.31 -6.03 0.63
C ALA A 70 -9.80 -5.13 -0.52
N ALA A 71 -9.87 -3.81 -0.36
CA ALA A 71 -9.32 -2.86 -1.32
C ALA A 71 -7.80 -2.99 -1.47
N PHE A 72 -7.08 -3.20 -0.37
CA PHE A 72 -5.63 -3.47 -0.40
C PHE A 72 -5.30 -4.77 -1.15
N LEU A 73 -6.10 -5.83 -0.99
CA LEU A 73 -5.90 -7.06 -1.77
C LEU A 73 -6.14 -6.84 -3.26
N ALA A 74 -7.24 -6.17 -3.63
CA ALA A 74 -7.56 -5.87 -5.02
C ALA A 74 -6.47 -5.00 -5.68
N SER A 75 -6.00 -3.98 -4.97
CA SER A 75 -4.87 -3.15 -5.39
C SER A 75 -3.57 -3.94 -5.54
N ALA A 76 -3.28 -4.87 -4.62
CA ALA A 76 -2.10 -5.74 -4.73
C ALA A 76 -2.16 -6.66 -5.96
N VAL A 77 -3.34 -7.22 -6.29
CA VAL A 77 -3.53 -8.01 -7.51
C VAL A 77 -3.30 -7.16 -8.76
N LEU A 78 -3.84 -5.94 -8.80
CA LEU A 78 -3.63 -5.01 -9.92
C LEU A 78 -2.16 -4.58 -10.06
N ASN A 79 -1.45 -4.34 -8.96
CA ASN A 79 -0.01 -4.05 -9.01
C ASN A 79 0.81 -5.26 -9.48
N LEU A 80 0.42 -6.48 -9.11
CA LEU A 80 1.10 -7.68 -9.61
C LEU A 80 0.92 -7.82 -11.14
N MET A 81 -0.28 -7.52 -11.65
CA MET A 81 -0.55 -7.45 -13.09
C MET A 81 0.20 -6.30 -13.78
N HIS A 82 0.30 -5.14 -13.13
CA HIS A 82 1.08 -4.00 -13.62
C HIS A 82 2.54 -4.40 -13.85
N VAL A 83 3.19 -5.00 -12.85
CA VAL A 83 4.58 -5.44 -12.96
C VAL A 83 4.75 -6.55 -14.01
N SER A 84 3.84 -7.52 -14.06
CA SER A 84 3.94 -8.63 -15.02
C SER A 84 3.76 -8.17 -16.47
N THR A 85 2.94 -7.14 -16.70
CA THR A 85 2.75 -6.53 -18.02
C THR A 85 3.90 -5.58 -18.37
N ALA A 86 4.42 -4.81 -17.40
CA ALA A 86 5.58 -3.93 -17.59
C ALA A 86 6.86 -4.71 -17.94
N THR A 87 7.04 -5.89 -17.36
CA THR A 87 8.19 -6.79 -17.63
C THR A 87 8.01 -7.65 -18.89
N GLY A 88 6.86 -7.57 -19.56
CA GLY A 88 6.56 -8.33 -20.77
C GLY A 88 6.20 -9.81 -20.53
N LEU A 89 6.04 -10.24 -19.27
CA LEU A 89 5.71 -11.63 -18.94
C LEU A 89 4.29 -12.02 -19.37
N TRP A 90 3.36 -11.05 -19.36
CA TRP A 90 1.93 -11.24 -19.65
C TRP A 90 1.42 -10.40 -20.83
N SER A 91 2.31 -9.67 -21.53
CA SER A 91 1.90 -8.79 -22.63
C SER A 91 1.59 -9.61 -23.89
N GLY A 92 0.31 -9.86 -24.16
CA GLY A 92 -0.16 -10.01 -25.54
C GLY A 92 0.12 -8.72 -26.32
N SER A 93 0.30 -8.81 -27.63
CA SER A 93 0.89 -7.83 -28.55
C SER A 93 0.28 -6.41 -28.62
N HIS A 94 -0.64 -5.98 -27.74
CA HIS A 94 -1.56 -4.87 -28.06
C HIS A 94 -1.84 -3.78 -27.04
N ALA A 95 -1.03 -3.55 -26.00
CA ALA A 95 -1.17 -2.29 -25.27
C ALA A 95 0.11 -1.87 -24.54
N GLN A 96 0.90 -1.00 -25.18
CA GLN A 96 1.99 -0.28 -24.50
C GLN A 96 1.49 0.51 -23.28
N GLU A 97 0.21 0.88 -23.23
CA GLU A 97 -0.42 1.65 -22.15
C GLU A 97 -1.03 0.79 -21.03
N LEU A 98 -0.99 -0.55 -21.14
CA LEU A 98 -1.65 -1.43 -20.19
C LEU A 98 -1.04 -1.33 -18.78
N PRO A 99 0.29 -1.30 -18.60
CA PRO A 99 0.88 -1.16 -17.29
C PRO A 99 0.41 0.12 -16.59
N GLU A 100 0.44 1.27 -17.26
CA GLU A 100 0.07 2.56 -16.66
C GLU A 100 -1.41 2.60 -16.26
N ARG A 101 -2.29 2.02 -17.10
CA ARG A 101 -3.73 1.91 -16.81
C ARG A 101 -4.01 1.03 -15.60
N LEU A 102 -3.29 -0.10 -15.46
CA LEU A 102 -3.41 -0.97 -14.27
C LEU A 102 -2.93 -0.28 -13.00
N TRP A 103 -1.83 0.48 -13.08
CA TRP A 103 -1.34 1.28 -11.97
C TRP A 103 -2.37 2.32 -11.54
N LEU A 104 -2.95 3.07 -12.49
CA LEU A 104 -4.00 4.05 -12.19
C LEU A 104 -5.25 3.40 -11.60
N ALA A 105 -5.68 2.26 -12.15
CA ALA A 105 -6.82 1.50 -11.63
C ALA A 105 -6.60 1.06 -10.18
N SER A 106 -5.40 0.58 -9.84
CA SER A 106 -5.02 0.21 -8.48
C SER A 106 -5.17 1.38 -7.50
N ARG A 107 -4.70 2.58 -7.88
CA ARG A 107 -4.88 3.80 -7.08
C ARG A 107 -6.35 4.19 -6.95
N GLY A 108 -7.11 4.06 -8.04
CA GLY A 108 -8.56 4.29 -8.05
C GLY A 108 -9.31 3.40 -7.06
N VAL A 109 -8.98 2.11 -6.99
CA VAL A 109 -9.59 1.15 -6.04
C VAL A 109 -9.36 1.60 -4.60
N LEU A 110 -8.13 1.96 -4.23
CA LEU A 110 -7.82 2.43 -2.88
C LEU A 110 -8.54 3.75 -2.56
N ALA A 111 -8.50 4.73 -3.47
CA ALA A 111 -9.11 6.04 -3.27
C ALA A 111 -10.64 5.94 -3.10
N VAL A 112 -11.32 5.22 -4.01
CA VAL A 112 -12.77 5.01 -3.94
C VAL A 112 -13.14 4.25 -2.68
N SER A 113 -12.40 3.21 -2.33
CA SER A 113 -12.67 2.44 -1.11
C SER A 113 -12.48 3.28 0.14
N ALA A 114 -11.47 4.15 0.19
CA ALA A 114 -11.25 5.06 1.31
C ALA A 114 -12.37 6.11 1.45
N LEU A 115 -12.99 6.54 0.36
CA LEU A 115 -14.16 7.42 0.37
C LEU A 115 -15.45 6.69 0.80
N VAL A 116 -15.62 5.45 0.34
CA VAL A 116 -16.83 4.65 0.59
C VAL A 116 -16.82 4.04 2.00
N ALA A 117 -15.66 3.63 2.52
CA ALA A 117 -15.57 2.90 3.78
C ALA A 117 -16.13 3.67 5.00
N PRO A 118 -15.92 5.01 5.15
CA PRO A 118 -16.56 5.82 6.19
C PRO A 118 -18.09 5.85 6.07
N VAL A 119 -18.64 5.90 4.85
CA VAL A 119 -20.10 5.95 4.59
C VAL A 119 -20.76 4.63 5.00
N LEU A 120 -20.08 3.50 4.79
CA LEU A 120 -20.53 2.17 5.23
C LEU A 120 -20.46 2.00 6.75
N CYS A 121 -19.69 2.85 7.45
CA CYS A 121 -19.63 2.88 8.90
C CYS A 121 -20.75 3.79 9.45
N ARG A 122 -21.80 3.17 10.00
CA ARG A 122 -22.97 3.81 10.64
C ARG A 122 -22.68 4.68 11.89
N ARG A 123 -21.48 5.24 12.06
CA ARG A 123 -21.13 6.15 13.17
C ARG A 123 -21.03 7.59 12.67
N ARG A 124 -21.58 8.53 13.45
CA ARG A 124 -21.59 9.98 13.18
C ARG A 124 -20.18 10.46 12.86
N LEU A 125 -19.91 10.67 11.57
CA LEU A 125 -18.72 11.39 11.12
C LEU A 125 -18.88 12.84 11.59
N GLY A 126 -18.10 13.22 12.61
CA GLY A 126 -17.91 14.63 12.92
C GLY A 126 -17.25 15.28 11.72
N LEU A 127 -18.02 16.02 10.93
CA LEU A 127 -17.63 16.67 9.67
C LEU A 127 -16.38 17.58 9.78
N GLY A 128 -15.92 17.90 11.00
CA GLY A 128 -14.73 18.71 11.25
C GLY A 128 -13.38 18.06 10.93
N ALA A 129 -13.32 16.74 10.68
CA ALA A 129 -12.05 16.04 10.38
C ALA A 129 -11.82 15.71 8.90
N VAL A 130 -12.80 15.95 8.01
CA VAL A 130 -12.71 15.59 6.58
C VAL A 130 -12.01 16.68 5.76
N SER A 131 -11.85 17.89 6.30
CA SER A 131 -11.31 19.05 5.58
C SER A 131 -9.79 19.09 5.42
N LEU A 132 -9.01 18.20 6.04
CA LEU A 132 -7.54 18.17 5.90
C LEU A 132 -7.01 17.30 4.75
N GLY A 133 -7.87 16.47 4.13
CA GLY A 133 -7.45 15.56 3.03
C GLY A 133 -7.43 16.18 1.64
N VAL A 134 -7.94 17.40 1.45
CA VAL A 134 -8.06 18.06 0.13
C VAL A 134 -6.94 19.09 -0.13
N VAL A 135 -6.11 19.40 0.87
CA VAL A 135 -5.14 20.52 0.80
C VAL A 135 -3.72 20.09 0.37
N PHE A 136 -3.45 18.79 0.19
CA PHE A 136 -2.11 18.29 -0.19
C PHE A 136 -2.11 17.34 -1.42
N LEU A 137 -3.06 17.51 -2.33
CA LEU A 137 -3.02 16.92 -3.68
C LEU A 137 -2.49 17.94 -4.68
#